data_AF-A0A328S443-F1
#
_entry.id   AF-A0A328S443-F1
#
_cell.length_a   1.000
_cell.length_b   1.000
_cell.length_c   1.000
_cell.angle_alpha   90.00
_cell.angle_beta   90.00
_cell.angle_gamma   90.00
#
_symmetry.space_group_name_H-M   'P 1'
#
loop_
_entity.id
_entity.type
_entity.pdbx_description
1 polymer ?
#
loop_
_entity_poly.entity_id
_entity_poly.type
_entity_poly.pdbx_seq_one_letter_code
_entity_poly.pdbx_strand_id
1 'polypeptide(L)' 'MTEKEVKYKKIYIKVCPECRNTIFKKDYSRNEVYCSACGLVLIAPPVSGIITPGFKIITIKIPILK' A
#
# COMPACT_ATOMS: atom_id res chain seq x y z
N MET A 1 -13.61 27.26 28.01
CA MET A 1 -12.53 26.55 27.28
C MET A 1 -13.20 25.63 26.29
N THR A 2 -13.31 26.05 25.03
CA THR A 2 -14.01 25.27 23.99
C THR A 2 -13.08 24.18 23.48
N GLU A 3 -13.40 22.93 23.80
CA GLU A 3 -12.76 21.75 23.24
C GLU A 3 -12.99 21.77 21.72
N LYS A 4 -11.97 22.16 20.95
CA LYS A 4 -12.03 22.06 19.50
C LYS A 4 -12.08 20.57 19.16
N GLU A 5 -13.22 20.10 18.67
CA GLU A 5 -13.36 18.74 18.12
C GLU A 5 -12.40 18.57 16.93
N VAL A 6 -11.23 17.98 17.17
CA VAL A 6 -10.27 17.66 16.13
C VAL A 6 -10.83 16.49 15.32
N LYS A 7 -11.37 16.78 14.12
CA LYS A 7 -11.78 15.72 13.19
C LYS A 7 -10.54 15.09 12.55
N TYR A 8 -10.42 13.78 12.66
CA TYR A 8 -9.33 13.02 12.04
C TYR A 8 -9.78 12.40 10.72
N LYS A 9 -8.99 12.58 9.65
CA LYS A 9 -9.15 11.82 8.40
C LYS A 9 -8.32 10.55 8.48
N LYS A 10 -8.94 9.39 8.23
CA LYS A 10 -8.21 8.12 8.02
C LYS A 10 -7.80 8.04 6.54
N ILE A 11 -6.50 7.91 6.28
CA ILE A 11 -5.94 7.64 4.95
C ILE A 11 -5.36 6.24 4.93
N TYR A 12 -5.71 5.46 3.91
CA TYR A 12 -5.17 4.13 3.67
C TYR A 12 -4.08 4.21 2.61
N ILE A 13 -2.86 3.81 2.97
CA ILE A 13 -1.70 3.82 2.07
C ILE A 13 -1.24 2.39 1.82
N LYS A 14 -1.10 2.04 0.54
CA LYS A 14 -0.54 0.76 0.12
C LYS A 14 0.99 0.85 0.20
N VAL A 15 1.60 -0.12 0.88
CA VAL A 15 3.06 -0.26 1.01
C VAL A 15 3.50 -1.69 0.68
N CYS A 16 4.74 -1.83 0.24
CA CYS A 16 5.38 -3.13 0.12
C CYS A 16 5.53 -3.76 1.52
N PRO A 17 5.15 -5.02 1.73
CA PRO A 17 5.27 -5.68 3.04
C PRO A 17 6.73 -5.80 3.52
N GLU A 18 7.68 -5.98 2.61
CA GLU A 18 9.10 -6.20 2.91
C GLU A 18 9.84 -4.87 3.21
N CYS A 19 9.85 -3.95 2.25
CA CYS A 19 10.64 -2.71 2.35
C CYS A 19 9.83 -1.46 2.70
N ARG A 20 8.51 -1.57 2.87
CA ARG A 20 7.58 -0.45 3.14
C ARG A 20 7.55 0.65 2.07
N ASN A 21 8.17 0.40 0.92
CA ASN A 21 8.12 1.33 -0.20
C ASN A 21 6.69 1.48 -0.73
N THR A 22 6.34 2.68 -1.17
CA THR A 22 5.01 3.03 -1.73
C THR A 22 5.02 3.06 -3.26
N ILE A 23 6.20 2.94 -3.88
CA ILE A 23 6.36 3.01 -5.33
C ILE A 23 6.33 1.60 -5.93
N PHE A 24 5.31 1.33 -6.74
CA PHE A 24 5.09 0.05 -7.41
C PHE A 24 5.20 0.22 -8.92
N LYS A 25 5.73 -0.80 -9.60
CA LYS A 25 5.77 -0.88 -11.06
C LYS A 25 4.89 -2.03 -11.53
N LYS A 26 4.30 -1.86 -12.72
CA LYS A 26 3.49 -2.88 -13.37
C LYS A 26 4.22 -3.38 -14.60
N ASP A 27 4.45 -4.68 -14.67
CA ASP A 27 4.88 -5.37 -15.87
C ASP A 27 3.63 -5.76 -16.67
N TYR A 28 3.44 -5.14 -17.83
CA TYR A 28 2.27 -5.41 -18.66
C TYR A 28 2.38 -6.72 -19.44
N SER A 29 3.61 -7.20 -19.72
CA SER A 29 3.83 -8.45 -20.43
C SER A 29 3.47 -9.67 -19.58
N ARG A 30 3.76 -9.60 -18.28
CA ARG A 30 3.45 -10.67 -17.32
C ARG A 30 2.17 -10.42 -16.51
N ASN A 31 1.57 -9.25 -16.66
CA ASN A 31 0.45 -8.76 -15.84
C ASN A 31 0.75 -8.81 -14.32
N GLU A 32 1.99 -8.46 -13.96
CA GLU A 32 2.49 -8.49 -12.59
C GLU A 32 2.65 -7.07 -12.04
N VAL A 33 2.44 -6.89 -10.74
CA VAL A 33 2.78 -5.66 -10.03
C VAL A 33 3.84 -6.00 -9.00
N TYR A 34 4.96 -5.28 -9.03
CA TYR A 34 6.08 -5.50 -8.15
C TYR A 34 6.56 -4.20 -7.50
N CYS A 35 7.26 -4.32 -6.38
CA CYS A 35 7.88 -3.19 -5.70
C CYS A 35 9.11 -2.70 -6.48
N SER A 36 9.16 -1.40 -6.79
CA SER A 36 10.31 -0.84 -7.53
C SER A 36 11.61 -0.78 -6.74
N ALA A 37 11.56 -0.97 -5.41
CA ALA A 37 12.74 -0.87 -4.55
C ALA A 37 13.35 -2.25 -4.25
N CYS A 38 12.54 -3.24 -3.88
CA CYS A 38 13.02 -4.59 -3.55
C CYS A 38 12.74 -5.66 -4.61
N GLY A 39 12.01 -5.33 -5.68
CA GLY A 39 11.66 -6.29 -6.74
C GLY A 39 10.58 -7.31 -6.37
N LEU A 40 10.04 -7.28 -5.15
CA LEU A 40 9.02 -8.23 -4.69
C LEU A 40 7.74 -8.11 -5.54
N VAL A 41 7.27 -9.25 -6.07
CA VAL A 41 6.00 -9.34 -6.78
C VAL A 41 4.84 -9.34 -5.76
N LEU A 42 3.97 -8.35 -5.88
CA LEU A 42 2.82 -8.11 -4.98
C LEU A 42 1.53 -8.67 -5.57
N ILE A 43 1.36 -8.56 -6.89
CA ILE A 43 0.24 -9.12 -7.63
C ILE A 43 0.81 -9.84 -8.84
N ALA A 44 0.35 -11.06 -9.08
CA ALA A 44 0.61 -11.82 -10.28
C ALA A 44 -0.70 -12.45 -10.79
N PRO A 45 -0.79 -12.82 -12.08
CA PRO A 45 -1.86 -13.70 -12.53
C PRO A 45 -1.87 -15.00 -11.71
N PRO A 46 -3.05 -15.64 -11.55
CA PRO A 46 -3.14 -16.90 -10.83
C PRO A 46 -2.36 -17.99 -11.57
N VAL A 47 -1.21 -18.36 -11.02
CA VAL A 47 -0.37 -19.47 -11.50
C VAL A 47 -0.40 -20.58 -10.46
N SER A 48 -0.51 -21.82 -10.91
CA SER A 48 -0.64 -22.97 -10.02
C SER A 48 0.55 -23.04 -9.05
N GLY A 49 0.29 -22.95 -7.75
CA GLY A 49 1.29 -23.05 -6.70
C GLY A 49 2.02 -21.77 -6.28
N ILE A 50 1.66 -20.59 -6.82
CA ILE A 50 2.29 -19.31 -6.43
C ILE A 50 1.29 -18.45 -5.64
N ILE A 51 1.67 -18.06 -4.42
CA ILE A 51 0.91 -17.12 -3.58
C ILE A 51 1.70 -15.82 -3.49
N THR A 52 1.14 -14.73 -3.98
CA THR A 52 1.73 -13.40 -3.83
C THR A 52 1.25 -12.74 -2.52
N PRO A 53 2.12 -12.09 -1.74
CA PRO A 53 1.78 -11.51 -0.44
C PRO A 53 0.81 -10.32 -0.51
N GLY A 54 0.55 -9.76 -1.70
CA GLY A 54 -0.30 -8.58 -1.85
C GLY A 54 0.33 -7.30 -1.30
N PHE A 55 -0.47 -6.23 -1.24
CA PHE A 55 -0.07 -4.98 -0.61
C PHE A 55 -0.35 -5.01 0.89
N LYS A 56 0.56 -4.42 1.68
CA LYS A 56 0.29 -4.09 3.07
C LYS A 56 -0.39 -2.72 3.13
N ILE A 57 -1.43 -2.58 3.94
CA ILE A 57 -2.17 -1.31 4.07
C ILE A 57 -1.84 -0.69 5.43
N ILE A 58 -1.34 0.54 5.42
CA ILE A 58 -1.11 1.34 6.63
C ILE A 58 -2.20 2.40 6.72
N THR A 59 -2.74 2.62 7.92
CA THR A 59 -3.73 3.67 8.18
C THR A 59 -3.06 4.83 8.90
N ILE A 60 -3.15 6.03 8.33
CA ILE A 60 -2.66 7.27 8.94
C ILE A 60 -3.85 8.11 9.35
N LYS A 61 -3.83 8.65 10.58
CA LYS A 61 -4.82 9.60 11.08
C LYS A 61 -4.24 11.00 10.95
N ILE A 62 -4.81 11.83 10.08
CA ILE A 62 -4.37 13.22 9.91
C ILE A 62 -5.41 14.12 10.58
N PRO A 63 -5.01 15.01 11.51
CA PRO A 63 -5.91 15.99 12.09
C PRO A 63 -6.29 17.02 11.02
N ILE A 64 -7.58 17.19 10.77
CA ILE A 64 -8.10 18.25 9.91
C ILE A 64 -8.22 19.49 10.80
N LEU A 65 -7.22 20.36 10.76
CA LEU A 65 -7.31 21.69 11.35
C LEU A 65 -8.19 22.53 10.42
N LYS A 66 -9.38 22.87 10.91
CA LYS A 66 -10.33 23.77 10.23
C LYS A 66 -10.16 25.19 10.76
#